data_AF-A0A958UFT6-F1
#
_entry.id   AF-A0A958UFT6-F1
#
_cell.length_a   1.000
_cell.length_b   1.000
_cell.length_c   1.000
_cell.angle_alpha   90.00
_cell.angle_beta   90.00
_cell.angle_gamma   90.00
#
_symmetry.space_group_name_H-M   'P 1'
#
loop_
_entity.id
_entity.type
_entity.pdbx_description
1 polymer ?
#
loop_
_entity_poly.entity_id
_entity_poly.type
_entity_poly.pdbx_seq_one_letter_code
_entity_poly.pdbx_strand_id
1 'polypeptide(L)'
;MKTKSILFIIPLLFMNTSNSQNDQLPYYEIPEYPSEYNEGTVVARMIDGLGFRYYWATEGLRDEDLIFKPSEDARTTEETVDHIYGLAKTILNSALKKPNTASEEPEMTFEEKRATTLKMLKQAADIFRESYDLSKFTMVFQRGENTTEYPFWNQINGPIADALWHCGQVVTHRRSSGNPYNSKASVLTGKVRN
;
A
#
# COMPACT_ATOMS: atom_id res chain seq x y z
N MET A 1 33.63 -66.61 -10.67
CA MET A 1 33.46 -65.22 -11.16
C MET A 1 32.53 -64.49 -10.19
N LYS A 2 33.04 -63.50 -9.44
CA LYS A 2 32.23 -62.75 -8.45
C LYS A 2 31.61 -61.55 -9.14
N THR A 3 30.29 -61.55 -9.29
CA THR A 3 29.50 -60.41 -9.79
C THR A 3 29.49 -59.31 -8.72
N LYS A 4 30.10 -58.16 -9.03
CA LYS A 4 30.00 -56.95 -8.20
C LYS A 4 28.71 -56.23 -8.58
N SER A 5 27.72 -56.22 -7.68
CA SER A 5 26.54 -55.38 -7.83
C SER A 5 26.93 -53.92 -7.54
N ILE A 6 26.91 -53.07 -8.57
CA ILE A 6 27.12 -51.63 -8.42
C ILE A 6 25.78 -51.02 -8.01
N LEU A 7 25.69 -50.56 -6.76
CA LEU A 7 24.55 -49.81 -6.25
C LEU A 7 24.63 -48.38 -6.82
N PHE A 8 23.71 -48.01 -7.71
CA PHE A 8 23.63 -46.66 -8.25
C PHE A 8 22.79 -45.81 -7.28
N ILE A 9 23.44 -45.01 -6.43
CA ILE A 9 22.75 -44.01 -5.62
C ILE A 9 22.45 -42.80 -6.52
N ILE A 10 21.18 -42.62 -6.83
CA ILE A 10 20.67 -41.41 -7.49
C ILE A 10 20.63 -40.30 -6.43
N PRO A 11 21.34 -39.18 -6.61
CA PRO A 11 21.21 -38.05 -5.69
C PRO A 11 19.84 -37.41 -5.90
N LEU A 12 19.00 -37.42 -4.85
CA LEU A 12 17.76 -36.65 -4.81
C LEU A 12 18.14 -35.17 -4.79
N LEU A 13 18.02 -34.50 -5.94
CA LEU A 13 18.06 -33.04 -6.01
C LEU A 13 16.80 -32.51 -5.32
N PHE A 14 16.94 -32.03 -4.08
CA PHE A 14 15.92 -31.21 -3.45
C PHE A 14 15.84 -29.90 -4.24
N MET A 15 14.90 -29.83 -5.17
CA MET A 15 14.45 -28.56 -5.74
C MET A 15 13.81 -27.77 -4.60
N ASN A 16 14.52 -26.76 -4.10
CA ASN A 16 13.89 -25.69 -3.35
C ASN A 16 12.92 -25.00 -4.30
N THR A 17 11.62 -25.33 -4.20
CA THR A 17 10.58 -24.51 -4.80
C THR A 17 10.56 -23.19 -4.06
N SER A 18 11.29 -22.21 -4.57
CA SER A 18 11.05 -20.81 -4.28
C SER A 18 9.59 -20.54 -4.64
N ASN A 19 8.73 -20.38 -3.64
CA ASN A 19 7.39 -19.86 -3.87
C ASN A 19 7.56 -18.44 -4.44
N SER A 20 7.45 -18.30 -5.76
CA SER A 20 7.06 -17.01 -6.36
C SER A 20 5.69 -16.69 -5.75
N GLN A 21 5.70 -15.83 -4.73
CA GLN A 21 4.48 -15.22 -4.24
C GLN A 21 3.95 -14.38 -5.39
N ASN A 22 2.90 -14.87 -6.05
CA ASN A 22 2.00 -14.18 -6.96
C ASN A 22 2.42 -12.72 -7.25
N ASP A 23 3.06 -12.46 -8.39
CA ASP A 23 3.67 -11.17 -8.79
C ASP A 23 2.68 -9.99 -8.90
N GLN A 24 1.41 -10.17 -8.53
CA GLN A 24 0.39 -9.15 -8.62
C GLN A 24 0.29 -8.35 -7.33
N LEU A 25 0.63 -7.06 -7.41
CA LEU A 25 0.40 -6.11 -6.31
C LEU A 25 -1.09 -6.05 -5.94
N PRO A 26 -1.43 -5.85 -4.65
CA PRO A 26 -2.83 -5.78 -4.23
C PRO A 26 -3.50 -4.54 -4.84
N TYR A 27 -4.84 -4.57 -4.88
CA TYR A 27 -5.69 -3.48 -5.35
C TYR A 27 -5.71 -3.18 -6.85
N TYR A 28 -5.28 -4.12 -7.69
CA TYR A 28 -5.71 -4.10 -9.11
C TYR A 28 -7.24 -3.98 -9.20
N GLU A 29 -7.94 -4.70 -8.32
CA GLU A 29 -9.36 -4.52 -8.01
C GLU A 29 -9.56 -4.42 -6.50
N ILE A 30 -10.68 -3.79 -6.10
CA ILE A 30 -11.11 -3.77 -4.70
C ILE A 30 -11.60 -5.18 -4.32
N PRO A 31 -11.28 -5.70 -3.10
CA PRO A 31 -11.82 -6.95 -2.59
C PRO A 31 -13.36 -6.99 -2.62
N GLU A 32 -13.92 -8.19 -2.58
CA GLU A 32 -15.36 -8.39 -2.43
C GLU A 32 -15.88 -7.76 -1.12
N TYR A 33 -17.17 -7.45 -1.09
CA TYR A 33 -17.77 -6.83 0.08
C TYR A 33 -17.68 -7.76 1.31
N PRO A 34 -17.39 -7.22 2.50
CA PRO A 34 -17.51 -8.00 3.73
C PRO A 34 -18.96 -8.42 3.94
N SER A 35 -19.18 -9.58 4.55
CA SER A 35 -20.52 -10.08 4.88
C SER A 35 -21.20 -9.26 5.98
N GLU A 36 -20.40 -8.58 6.81
CA GLU A 36 -20.87 -7.77 7.92
C GLU A 36 -20.67 -6.27 7.62
N TYR A 37 -21.59 -5.47 8.16
CA TYR A 37 -21.55 -4.01 8.07
C TYR A 37 -21.39 -3.42 9.48
N ASN A 38 -20.17 -3.02 9.81
CA ASN A 38 -19.76 -2.50 11.12
C ASN A 38 -18.65 -1.44 10.95
N GLU A 39 -18.18 -0.85 12.04
CA GLU A 39 -17.16 0.20 12.00
C GLU A 39 -15.85 -0.25 11.34
N GLY A 40 -15.34 -1.45 11.67
CA GLY A 40 -14.10 -1.97 11.11
C GLY A 40 -14.19 -2.26 9.61
N THR A 41 -15.28 -2.90 9.18
CA THR A 41 -15.55 -3.19 7.77
C THR A 41 -15.76 -1.94 6.92
N VAL A 42 -16.40 -0.90 7.47
CA VAL A 42 -16.55 0.41 6.79
C VAL A 42 -15.18 1.07 6.59
N VAL A 43 -14.34 1.12 7.63
CA VAL A 43 -13.01 1.74 7.51
C VAL A 43 -12.08 0.94 6.63
N ALA A 44 -12.12 -0.39 6.72
CA ALA A 44 -11.41 -1.26 5.79
C ALA A 44 -11.80 -0.96 4.34
N ARG A 45 -13.09 -0.77 4.05
CA ARG A 45 -13.57 -0.43 2.70
C ARG A 45 -13.09 0.95 2.24
N MET A 46 -12.97 1.94 3.13
CA MET A 46 -12.37 3.24 2.81
C MET A 46 -10.89 3.08 2.40
N ILE A 47 -10.14 2.27 3.13
CA ILE A 47 -8.73 1.98 2.83
C ILE A 47 -8.60 1.16 1.55
N ASP A 48 -9.48 0.19 1.30
CA ASP A 48 -9.47 -0.57 0.05
C ASP A 48 -9.72 0.36 -1.16
N GLY A 49 -10.62 1.34 -1.01
CA GLY A 49 -10.89 2.36 -2.01
C GLY A 49 -9.72 3.33 -2.25
N LEU A 50 -8.95 3.63 -1.20
CA LEU A 50 -7.67 4.34 -1.29
C LEU A 50 -6.62 3.49 -2.01
N GLY A 51 -6.45 2.22 -1.62
CA GLY A 51 -5.52 1.28 -2.23
C GLY A 51 -5.73 1.14 -3.75
N PHE A 52 -6.99 0.99 -4.18
CA PHE A 52 -7.33 0.94 -5.61
C PHE A 52 -6.99 2.23 -6.35
N ARG A 53 -7.29 3.40 -5.76
CA ARG A 53 -6.95 4.68 -6.38
C ARG A 53 -5.45 4.89 -6.46
N TYR A 54 -4.71 4.53 -5.41
CA TYR A 54 -3.25 4.61 -5.41
C TYR A 54 -2.63 3.66 -6.43
N TYR A 55 -3.12 2.41 -6.53
CA TYR A 55 -2.68 1.43 -7.52
C TYR A 55 -2.73 2.04 -8.92
N TRP A 56 -3.91 2.55 -9.31
CA TRP A 56 -4.14 3.07 -10.66
C TRP A 56 -3.58 4.48 -10.88
N ALA A 57 -3.42 5.29 -9.84
CA ALA A 57 -2.74 6.58 -9.94
C ALA A 57 -1.26 6.39 -10.28
N THR A 58 -0.62 5.37 -9.70
CA THR A 58 0.82 5.11 -9.80
C THR A 58 1.21 4.07 -10.86
N GLU A 59 0.25 3.30 -11.38
CA GLU A 59 0.51 2.32 -12.44
C GLU A 59 1.01 3.02 -13.71
N GLY A 60 2.19 2.59 -14.16
CA GLY A 60 2.83 3.06 -15.39
C GLY A 60 3.37 4.48 -15.33
N LEU A 61 3.64 5.06 -14.14
CA LEU A 61 4.40 6.31 -14.06
C LEU A 61 5.82 6.10 -14.59
N ARG A 62 6.30 7.07 -15.37
CA ARG A 62 7.64 7.11 -15.96
C ARG A 62 8.50 8.12 -15.20
N ASP A 63 9.81 8.11 -15.41
CA ASP A 63 10.72 9.10 -14.82
C ASP A 63 10.28 10.55 -15.07
N GLU A 64 9.82 10.86 -16.29
CA GLU A 64 9.29 12.18 -16.65
C GLU A 64 8.00 12.55 -15.88
N ASP A 65 7.19 11.56 -15.50
CA ASP A 65 6.00 11.78 -14.68
C ASP A 65 6.39 11.99 -13.20
N LEU A 66 7.41 11.28 -12.72
CA LEU A 66 7.92 11.35 -11.35
C LEU A 66 8.53 12.72 -11.03
N ILE A 67 9.36 13.25 -11.93
CA ILE A 67 9.99 14.56 -11.78
C ILE A 67 9.05 15.74 -12.10
N PHE A 68 7.86 15.46 -12.64
CA PHE A 68 6.91 16.52 -13.02
C PHE A 68 6.51 17.36 -11.81
N LYS A 69 6.48 18.68 -12.01
CA LYS A 69 6.16 19.68 -10.99
C LYS A 69 5.13 20.69 -11.56
N PRO A 70 3.93 20.81 -11.00
CA PRO A 70 2.87 21.65 -11.59
C PRO A 70 3.08 23.16 -11.39
N SER A 71 3.89 23.57 -10.42
CA SER A 71 4.31 24.96 -10.17
C SER A 71 5.62 24.99 -9.38
N GLU A 72 6.29 26.13 -9.30
CA GLU A 72 7.57 26.26 -8.57
C GLU A 72 7.47 25.88 -7.09
N ASP A 73 6.33 26.14 -6.45
CA ASP A 73 6.09 25.85 -5.02
C ASP A 73 5.49 24.46 -4.75
N ALA A 74 5.06 23.74 -5.79
CA ALA A 74 4.41 22.44 -5.62
C ALA A 74 5.41 21.31 -5.37
N ARG A 75 4.93 20.19 -4.83
CA ARG A 75 5.69 18.93 -4.80
C ARG A 75 5.82 18.34 -6.21
N THR A 76 6.90 17.62 -6.47
CA THR A 76 6.96 16.70 -7.60
C THR A 76 5.98 15.54 -7.40
N THR A 77 5.70 14.78 -8.46
CA THR A 77 4.91 13.54 -8.32
C THR A 77 5.59 12.55 -7.38
N GLU A 78 6.91 12.39 -7.46
CA GLU A 78 7.68 11.52 -6.56
C GLU A 78 7.56 11.96 -5.10
N GLU A 79 7.77 13.25 -4.80
CA GLU A 79 7.60 13.80 -3.44
C GLU A 79 6.16 13.62 -2.92
N THR A 80 5.17 13.66 -3.82
CA THR A 80 3.77 13.39 -3.47
C THR A 80 3.56 11.91 -3.14
N VAL A 81 4.19 11.00 -3.89
CA VAL A 81 4.19 9.56 -3.61
C VAL A 81 4.89 9.25 -2.29
N ASP A 82 5.99 9.93 -1.97
CA ASP A 82 6.71 9.80 -0.70
C ASP A 82 5.86 10.22 0.49
N HIS A 83 5.12 11.32 0.35
CA HIS A 83 4.16 11.74 1.36
C HIS A 83 3.07 10.69 1.55
N ILE A 84 2.48 10.14 0.48
CA ILE A 84 1.49 9.06 0.56
C ILE A 84 2.07 7.81 1.24
N TYR A 85 3.33 7.45 0.96
CA TYR A 85 4.02 6.33 1.63
C TYR A 85 4.08 6.56 3.15
N GLY A 86 4.47 7.75 3.61
CA GLY A 86 4.50 8.11 5.03
C GLY A 86 3.12 8.04 5.71
N LEU A 87 2.07 8.46 4.99
CA LEU A 87 0.68 8.34 5.46
C LEU A 87 0.25 6.86 5.54
N ALA A 88 0.56 6.04 4.54
CA ALA A 88 0.27 4.60 4.56
C ALA A 88 1.00 3.87 5.69
N LYS A 89 2.24 4.26 5.97
CA LYS A 89 3.00 3.78 7.15
C LYS A 89 2.30 4.16 8.46
N THR A 90 1.81 5.40 8.57
CA THR A 90 1.02 5.85 9.74
C THR A 90 -0.26 5.04 9.92
N ILE A 91 -0.96 4.74 8.80
CA ILE A 91 -2.16 3.90 8.78
C ILE A 91 -1.84 2.50 9.32
N LEU A 92 -0.79 1.86 8.79
CA LEU A 92 -0.38 0.53 9.22
C LEU A 92 0.13 0.50 10.66
N ASN A 93 0.89 1.49 11.10
CA ASN A 93 1.43 1.53 12.47
C ASN A 93 0.31 1.57 13.51
N SER A 94 -0.74 2.36 13.28
CA SER A 94 -1.95 2.35 14.12
C SER A 94 -2.63 0.97 14.12
N ALA A 95 -2.79 0.34 12.94
CA ALA A 95 -3.34 -1.01 12.84
C ALA A 95 -2.52 -2.05 13.64
N LEU A 96 -1.19 -1.94 13.58
CA LEU A 96 -0.26 -2.81 14.31
C LEU A 96 -0.05 -2.40 15.77
N LYS A 97 -0.68 -1.31 16.23
CA LYS A 97 -0.49 -0.71 17.56
C LYS A 97 0.98 -0.40 17.86
N LYS A 98 1.68 0.09 16.85
CA LYS A 98 3.08 0.52 16.91
C LYS A 98 3.17 2.05 16.89
N PRO A 99 4.12 2.65 17.64
CA PRO A 99 4.37 4.08 17.55
C PRO A 99 5.01 4.45 16.21
N ASN A 100 4.66 5.63 15.71
CA ASN A 100 5.38 6.30 14.64
C ASN A 100 6.60 6.99 15.24
N THR A 101 7.80 6.53 14.85
CA THR A 101 9.08 7.08 15.31
C THR A 101 9.77 7.83 14.18
N ALA A 102 10.64 8.77 14.54
CA ALA A 102 11.57 9.39 13.61
C ALA A 102 12.73 8.39 13.34
N SER A 103 12.49 7.39 12.51
CA SER A 103 13.55 6.53 11.96
C SER A 103 13.87 7.00 10.54
N GLU A 104 15.14 6.93 10.15
CA GLU A 104 15.48 7.01 8.72
C GLU A 104 14.73 5.90 7.98
N GLU A 105 13.96 6.28 6.96
CA GLU A 105 13.37 5.30 6.07
C GLU A 105 14.49 4.73 5.18
N PRO A 106 14.47 3.42 4.88
CA PRO A 106 15.39 2.86 3.91
C PRO A 106 15.19 3.56 2.56
N GLU A 107 16.30 3.80 1.86
CA GLU A 107 16.23 4.24 0.46
C GLU A 107 15.53 3.16 -0.36
N MET A 108 14.54 3.56 -1.16
CA MET A 108 13.73 2.67 -1.97
C MET A 108 13.55 3.28 -3.35
N THR A 109 13.63 2.42 -4.37
CA THR A 109 13.16 2.75 -5.72
C THR A 109 11.67 3.07 -5.71
N PHE A 110 11.20 3.75 -6.77
CA PHE A 110 9.78 4.03 -6.94
C PHE A 110 8.92 2.75 -6.92
N GLU A 111 9.38 1.69 -7.58
CA GLU A 111 8.68 0.41 -7.69
C GLU A 111 8.55 -0.29 -6.33
N GLU A 112 9.63 -0.31 -5.54
CA GLU A 112 9.64 -0.87 -4.19
C GLU A 112 8.71 -0.08 -3.26
N LYS A 113 8.77 1.25 -3.33
CA LYS A 113 7.94 2.15 -2.52
C LYS A 113 6.47 1.97 -2.87
N ARG A 114 6.14 1.90 -4.17
CA ARG A 114 4.79 1.63 -4.67
C ARG A 114 4.27 0.30 -4.14
N ALA A 115 5.05 -0.78 -4.30
CA ALA A 115 4.69 -2.10 -3.85
C ALA A 115 4.48 -2.15 -2.32
N THR A 116 5.36 -1.50 -1.57
CA THR A 116 5.30 -1.43 -0.10
C THR A 116 4.08 -0.65 0.36
N THR A 117 3.79 0.52 -0.22
CA THR A 117 2.57 1.29 0.08
C THR A 117 1.31 0.46 -0.11
N LEU A 118 1.19 -0.24 -1.25
CA LEU A 118 0.02 -1.08 -1.54
C LEU A 118 -0.12 -2.24 -0.53
N LYS A 119 0.98 -2.88 -0.14
CA LYS A 119 1.00 -3.94 0.87
C LYS A 119 0.64 -3.40 2.26
N MET A 120 1.14 -2.22 2.65
CA MET A 120 0.80 -1.58 3.93
C MET A 120 -0.70 -1.27 4.01
N LEU A 121 -1.26 -0.68 2.96
CA LEU A 121 -2.70 -0.40 2.88
C LEU A 121 -3.53 -1.68 2.96
N LYS A 122 -3.12 -2.76 2.29
CA LYS A 122 -3.81 -4.06 2.34
C LYS A 122 -3.79 -4.65 3.73
N GLN A 123 -2.62 -4.68 4.36
CA GLN A 123 -2.47 -5.22 5.70
C GLN A 123 -3.27 -4.41 6.74
N ALA A 124 -3.26 -3.09 6.65
CA ALA A 124 -4.04 -2.25 7.55
C ALA A 124 -5.55 -2.47 7.38
N ALA A 125 -6.04 -2.51 6.12
CA ALA A 125 -7.44 -2.81 5.84
C ALA A 125 -7.86 -4.18 6.39
N ASP A 126 -7.01 -5.19 6.24
CA ASP A 126 -7.26 -6.54 6.78
C ASP A 126 -7.37 -6.55 8.29
N ILE A 127 -6.46 -5.86 9.01
CA ILE A 127 -6.51 -5.78 10.47
C ILE A 127 -7.78 -5.05 10.95
N PHE A 128 -8.10 -3.90 10.34
CA PHE A 128 -9.29 -3.13 10.75
C PHE A 128 -10.60 -3.86 10.42
N ARG A 129 -10.63 -4.64 9.34
CA ARG A 129 -11.83 -5.41 8.94
C ARG A 129 -12.24 -6.43 10.00
N GLU A 130 -11.28 -7.02 10.69
CA GLU A 130 -11.50 -7.99 11.78
C GLU A 130 -11.80 -7.31 13.13
N SER A 131 -11.83 -5.98 13.19
CA SER A 131 -12.08 -5.23 14.42
C SER A 131 -13.55 -4.82 14.56
N TYR A 132 -14.09 -5.07 15.76
CA TYR A 132 -15.39 -4.55 16.21
C TYR A 132 -15.26 -3.36 17.17
N ASP A 133 -14.03 -2.91 17.41
CA ASP A 133 -13.74 -1.82 18.34
C ASP A 133 -12.49 -1.05 17.89
N LEU A 134 -12.72 -0.03 17.06
CA LEU A 134 -11.68 0.83 16.50
C LEU A 134 -11.04 1.76 17.54
N SER A 135 -11.66 1.97 18.71
CA SER A 135 -11.09 2.80 19.78
C SER A 135 -9.74 2.27 20.28
N LYS A 136 -9.46 0.99 20.06
CA LYS A 136 -8.20 0.30 20.42
C LYS A 136 -7.01 0.60 19.51
N PHE A 137 -7.20 1.34 18.42
CA PHE A 137 -6.17 1.59 17.40
C PHE A 137 -5.72 3.05 17.41
N THR A 138 -5.29 3.53 18.59
CA THR A 138 -4.77 4.89 18.73
C THR A 138 -3.56 5.13 17.83
N MET A 139 -3.45 6.34 17.28
CA MET A 139 -2.24 6.76 16.59
C MET A 139 -1.26 7.30 17.61
N VAL A 140 -0.11 6.65 17.73
CA VAL A 140 0.94 7.05 18.65
C VAL A 140 2.10 7.64 17.86
N PHE A 141 2.57 8.82 18.27
CA PHE A 141 3.75 9.48 17.72
C PHE A 141 4.78 9.65 18.82
N GLN A 142 5.99 9.12 18.61
CA GLN A 142 7.07 9.17 19.58
C GLN A 142 8.26 9.94 19.00
N ARG A 143 8.69 10.99 19.72
CA ARG A 143 9.82 11.85 19.36
C ARG A 143 10.72 12.02 20.58
N GLY A 144 11.78 11.22 20.66
CA GLY A 144 12.61 11.14 21.85
C GLY A 144 11.79 10.64 23.05
N GLU A 145 11.77 11.41 24.13
CA GLU A 145 10.99 11.11 25.33
C GLU A 145 9.50 11.52 25.22
N ASN A 146 9.16 12.35 24.22
CA ASN A 146 7.79 12.84 24.06
C ASN A 146 6.93 11.84 23.29
N THR A 147 5.76 11.53 23.85
CA THR A 147 4.73 10.71 23.19
C THR A 147 3.46 11.54 23.04
N THR A 148 2.87 11.52 21.85
CA THR A 148 1.58 12.13 21.56
C THR A 148 0.65 11.08 21.00
N GLU A 149 -0.57 11.01 21.52
CA GLU A 149 -1.58 10.06 21.10
C GLU A 149 -2.79 10.77 20.52
N TYR A 150 -3.36 10.17 19.47
CA TYR A 150 -4.61 10.62 18.88
C TYR A 150 -5.60 9.45 18.81
N PRO A 151 -6.90 9.69 19.10
CA PRO A 151 -7.92 8.68 18.93
C PRO A 151 -8.09 8.29 17.46
N PHE A 152 -8.73 7.15 17.21
CA PHE A 152 -8.91 6.62 15.85
C PHE A 152 -9.60 7.59 14.88
N TRP A 153 -10.45 8.49 15.38
CA TRP A 153 -11.06 9.54 14.54
C TRP A 153 -10.04 10.32 13.71
N ASN A 154 -8.86 10.59 14.27
CA ASN A 154 -7.78 11.30 13.60
C ASN A 154 -7.13 10.48 12.46
N GLN A 155 -7.28 9.14 12.47
CA GLN A 155 -6.87 8.29 11.36
C GLN A 155 -7.72 8.57 10.11
N ILE A 156 -9.02 8.81 10.30
CA ILE A 156 -10.00 8.96 9.22
C ILE A 156 -9.81 10.30 8.50
N ASN A 157 -9.84 11.41 9.23
CA ASN A 157 -9.71 12.75 8.64
C ASN A 157 -8.26 13.18 8.39
N GLY A 158 -7.29 12.51 9.01
CA GLY A 158 -5.87 12.69 8.75
C GLY A 158 -5.38 11.71 7.67
N PRO A 159 -4.58 10.68 8.02
CA PRO A 159 -3.86 9.89 7.02
C PRO A 159 -4.71 9.23 5.94
N ILE A 160 -5.89 8.69 6.25
CA ILE A 160 -6.75 8.04 5.24
C ILE A 160 -7.27 9.07 4.22
N ALA A 161 -7.87 10.15 4.70
CA ALA A 161 -8.40 11.20 3.82
C ALA A 161 -7.30 11.95 3.07
N ASP A 162 -6.18 12.24 3.72
CA ASP A 162 -5.05 12.97 3.12
C ASP A 162 -4.36 12.13 2.03
N ALA A 163 -4.16 10.83 2.26
CA ALA A 163 -3.60 9.94 1.23
C ALA A 163 -4.53 9.85 0.00
N LEU A 164 -5.85 9.82 0.22
CA LEU A 164 -6.85 9.84 -0.85
C LEU A 164 -6.81 11.17 -1.62
N TRP A 165 -6.70 12.28 -0.91
CA TRP A 165 -6.54 13.62 -1.48
C TRP A 165 -5.33 13.67 -2.40
N HIS A 166 -4.18 13.20 -1.92
CA HIS A 166 -2.92 13.22 -2.66
C HIS A 166 -2.91 12.25 -3.87
N CYS A 167 -3.68 11.16 -3.85
CA CYS A 167 -3.89 10.35 -5.06
C CYS A 167 -4.49 11.18 -6.21
N GLY A 168 -5.39 12.14 -5.91
CA GLY A 168 -5.95 13.05 -6.90
C GLY A 168 -4.91 13.99 -7.53
N GLN A 169 -3.90 14.39 -6.74
CA GLN A 169 -2.78 15.19 -7.24
C GLN A 169 -1.91 14.36 -8.19
N VAL A 170 -1.53 13.13 -7.81
CA VAL A 170 -0.77 12.23 -8.69
C VAL A 170 -1.48 12.02 -10.04
N VAL A 171 -2.81 11.83 -10.02
CA VAL A 171 -3.62 11.71 -11.25
C VAL A 171 -3.58 12.98 -12.10
N THR A 172 -3.59 14.16 -11.47
CA THR A 172 -3.49 15.44 -12.19
C THR A 172 -2.09 15.63 -12.75
N HIS A 173 -1.04 15.33 -11.99
CA HIS A 173 0.36 15.44 -12.42
C HIS A 173 0.63 14.57 -13.64
N ARG A 174 0.28 13.27 -13.57
CA ARG A 174 0.48 12.35 -14.71
C ARG A 174 -0.28 12.77 -15.96
N ARG A 175 -1.48 13.34 -15.81
CA ARG A 175 -2.23 13.88 -16.96
C ARG A 175 -1.49 15.06 -17.59
N SER A 176 -0.95 15.94 -16.76
CA SER A 176 -0.20 17.12 -17.21
C SER A 176 1.15 16.78 -17.84
N SER A 177 1.77 15.66 -17.44
CA SER A 177 3.00 15.12 -18.05
C SER A 177 2.74 14.20 -19.26
N GLY A 178 1.50 14.10 -19.74
CA GLY A 178 1.15 13.35 -20.95
C GLY A 178 0.84 11.86 -20.75
N ASN A 179 0.72 11.40 -19.51
CA ASN A 179 0.39 10.01 -19.15
C ASN A 179 -0.98 9.94 -18.41
N PRO A 180 -2.11 9.95 -19.14
CA PRO A 180 -3.43 10.00 -18.52
C PRO A 180 -3.80 8.73 -17.73
N TYR A 181 -4.66 8.89 -16.72
CA TYR A 181 -5.23 7.80 -15.91
C TYR A 181 -6.01 6.78 -16.76
N ASN A 182 -5.91 5.49 -16.38
CA ASN A 182 -6.62 4.41 -17.05
C ASN A 182 -8.16 4.54 -16.87
N SER A 183 -8.86 4.95 -17.93
CA SER A 183 -10.33 5.14 -17.89
C SER A 183 -11.14 3.86 -17.71
N LYS A 184 -10.51 2.68 -17.87
CA LYS A 184 -11.15 1.39 -17.56
C LYS A 184 -11.21 1.09 -16.06
N ALA A 185 -10.33 1.69 -15.25
CA ALA A 185 -10.36 1.54 -13.81
C ALA A 185 -11.55 2.30 -13.20
N SER A 186 -12.62 1.58 -12.89
CA SER A 186 -13.87 2.16 -12.42
C SER A 186 -13.84 2.40 -10.91
N VAL A 187 -13.62 3.64 -10.50
CA VAL A 187 -13.56 4.04 -9.07
C VAL A 187 -14.86 3.80 -8.30
N LEU A 188 -15.99 3.70 -9.01
CA LEU A 188 -17.30 3.41 -8.42
C LEU A 188 -17.45 1.92 -8.08
N THR A 189 -17.09 1.04 -9.02
CA THR A 189 -17.25 -0.41 -8.85
C THR A 189 -16.03 -1.07 -8.21
N GLY A 190 -14.88 -0.41 -8.24
CA GLY A 190 -13.60 -1.00 -7.79
C GLY A 190 -13.07 -2.08 -8.72
N LYS A 191 -13.50 -2.08 -9.98
CA LYS A 191 -13.20 -3.13 -10.98
C LYS A 191 -12.64 -2.50 -12.25
N VAL A 192 -11.95 -3.30 -13.07
CA VAL A 192 -11.48 -2.87 -14.39
C VAL A 192 -12.49 -3.27 -15.45
N ARG A 193 -12.93 -2.31 -16.27
CA ARG A 193 -13.85 -2.57 -17.39
C ARG A 193 -13.13 -3.33 -18.50
N ASN A 194 -13.85 -4.25 -19.15
CA ASN A 194 -13.39 -4.94 -20.35
C ASN A 194 -13.26 -3.97 -21.53
#